data_AF-A0A357Z0E6-F1
#
_entry.id   AF-A0A357Z0E6-F1
#
_cell.length_a   1.000
_cell.length_b   1.000
_cell.length_c   1.000
_cell.angle_alpha   90.00
_cell.angle_beta   90.00
_cell.angle_gamma   90.00
#
_symmetry.space_group_name_H-M   'P 1'
#
loop_
_entity.id
_entity.type
_entity.pdbx_description
1 polymer ?
#
loop_
_entity_poly.entity_id
_entity_poly.type
_entity_poly.pdbx_seq_one_letter_code
_entity_poly.pdbx_strand_id
1 'polypeptide(L)' 'MKSRFEIRDRFYLDGKPFKIISGSIHYFRVVPEYWRDRLEKLRAMGCNTVETYIPWNFHEP' A
#
# COMPACT_ATOMS: atom_id res chain seq x y z
N MET A 1 18.85 2.15 -7.20
CA MET A 1 18.98 3.18 -6.15
C MET A 1 17.86 2.92 -5.14
N LYS A 2 18.16 2.73 -3.85
CA LYS A 2 17.11 2.44 -2.84
C LYS A 2 16.42 3.76 -2.48
N SER A 3 15.09 3.81 -2.58
CA SER A 3 14.30 4.92 -2.03
C SER A 3 14.34 4.86 -0.49
N ARG A 4 14.33 6.01 0.18
CA ARG A 4 14.43 6.13 1.63
C ARG A 4 13.20 6.83 2.19
N PHE A 5 12.52 6.16 3.13
CA PHE A 5 11.39 6.71 3.88
C PHE A 5 11.83 7.04 5.31
N GLU A 6 11.43 8.21 5.80
CA GLU A 6 11.80 8.71 7.13
C GLU A 6 10.58 9.24 7.88
N ILE A 7 10.61 9.05 9.20
CA ILE A 7 9.64 9.62 10.13
C ILE A 7 10.35 10.70 10.92
N ARG A 8 9.89 11.95 10.78
CA ARG A 8 10.41 13.13 11.48
C ARG A 8 9.22 13.90 12.05
N ASP A 9 9.22 15.22 11.94
CA ASP A 9 8.04 16.07 12.17
C ASP A 9 6.92 15.82 11.13
N ARG A 10 7.28 15.32 9.95
CA ARG A 10 6.40 14.80 8.91
C ARG A 10 6.99 13.51 8.35
N PHE A 11 6.25 12.84 7.46
CA PHE A 11 6.83 11.77 6.65
C PHE A 11 7.63 12.35 5.48
N TYR A 12 8.76 11.72 5.18
CA TYR A 12 9.61 12.09 4.04
C TYR A 12 9.88 10.87 3.16
N LEU A 13 9.77 11.05 1.85
CA LEU A 13 10.18 10.08 0.84
C LEU A 13 11.28 10.73 -0.01
N ASP A 14 12.48 10.16 0.02
CA ASP A 14 13.67 10.67 -0.67
C ASP A 14 13.97 12.15 -0.35
N GLY A 15 13.90 12.50 0.94
CA GLY A 15 14.19 13.84 1.45
C GLY A 15 13.10 14.87 1.19
N LYS A 16 11.98 14.51 0.54
CA LYS A 16 10.85 15.41 0.28
C LYS A 16 9.67 15.10 1.21
N PRO A 17 8.97 16.12 1.76
CA PRO A 17 7.75 15.89 2.52
C PRO A 17 6.75 15.06 1.72
N PHE A 18 6.21 14.02 2.35
CA PHE A 18 5.32 13.05 1.72
C PHE A 18 4.06 12.90 2.56
N LYS A 19 2.89 13.03 1.93
CA LYS A 19 1.61 12.77 2.60
C LYS A 19 1.11 11.40 2.16
N ILE A 20 1.08 10.44 3.08
CA ILE A 20 0.47 9.12 2.82
C ILE A 20 -1.03 9.31 2.69
N ILE A 21 -1.57 8.91 1.53
CA ILE A 21 -3.00 8.73 1.30
C ILE A 21 -3.17 7.25 0.97
N SER A 22 -3.59 6.48 1.97
CA SER A 22 -3.68 5.03 1.91
C SER A 22 -5.13 4.56 1.69
N GLY A 23 -5.28 3.38 1.12
CA GLY A 23 -6.52 2.61 1.23
C GLY A 23 -6.25 1.11 1.35
N SER A 24 -7.17 0.43 2.02
CA SER A 24 -7.04 -0.99 2.34
C SER A 24 -7.40 -1.91 1.18
N ILE A 25 -6.50 -2.82 0.83
CA ILE A 25 -6.78 -3.96 -0.05
C ILE A 25 -6.19 -5.21 0.59
N HIS A 26 -7.05 -6.07 1.13
CA HIS A 26 -6.64 -7.38 1.64
C HIS A 26 -6.52 -8.37 0.47
N TYR A 27 -5.30 -8.67 0.03
CA TYR A 27 -5.07 -9.55 -1.14
C TYR A 27 -5.76 -10.92 -1.00
N PHE A 28 -5.85 -11.45 0.22
CA PHE A 28 -6.48 -12.73 0.54
C PHE A 28 -8.02 -12.71 0.46
N ARG A 29 -8.63 -11.54 0.21
CA ARG A 29 -10.07 -11.38 -0.04
C ARG A 29 -10.37 -11.03 -1.51
N VAL A 30 -9.36 -10.99 -2.37
CA VAL A 30 -9.48 -10.64 -3.79
C VAL A 30 -8.80 -11.72 -4.61
N VAL A 31 -9.49 -12.31 -5.58
CA VAL A 31 -8.87 -13.29 -6.48
C VAL A 31 -7.68 -12.65 -7.23
N PRO A 32 -6.53 -13.36 -7.40
CA PRO A 32 -5.30 -12.76 -7.92
C PRO A 32 -5.44 -12.03 -9.25
N GLU A 33 -6.32 -12.51 -10.13
CA GLU A 33 -6.61 -11.94 -11.45
C GLU A 33 -7.13 -10.50 -11.35
N TYR A 34 -7.71 -10.11 -10.21
CA TYR A 34 -8.26 -8.78 -9.99
C TYR A 34 -7.34 -7.83 -9.23
N TRP A 35 -6.19 -8.27 -8.70
CA TRP A 35 -5.31 -7.39 -7.91
C TRP A 35 -4.89 -6.13 -8.67
N ARG A 36 -4.51 -6.27 -9.95
CA ARG A 36 -4.13 -5.12 -10.79
C ARG A 36 -5.29 -4.12 -10.92
N ASP A 37 -6.47 -4.59 -11.27
CA ASP A 37 -7.66 -3.75 -11.38
C ASP A 37 -7.97 -3.00 -10.07
N ARG A 38 -7.87 -3.68 -8.92
CA ARG A 38 -8.12 -3.03 -7.62
C ARG A 38 -7.07 -1.98 -7.29
N LEU A 39 -5.79 -2.23 -7.58
CA LEU A 39 -4.71 -1.27 -7.35
C LEU A 39 -4.81 -0.06 -8.30
N GLU A 40 -5.20 -0.27 -9.56
CA GLU A 40 -5.42 0.81 -10.53
C GLU A 40 -6.59 1.70 -10.11
N LYS A 41 -7.68 1.12 -9.62
CA LYS A 41 -8.82 1.87 -9.05
C LYS A 41 -8.43 2.63 -7.77
N LEU A 42 -7.64 2.01 -6.88
CA LEU A 42 -7.13 2.67 -5.68
C LEU A 42 -6.32 3.92 -6.04
N ARG A 43 -5.42 3.81 -7.02
CA ARG A 43 -4.65 4.93 -7.55
C ARG A 43 -5.55 5.99 -8.21
N ALA A 44 -6.57 5.57 -8.97
CA ALA A 44 -7.53 6.48 -9.61
C ALA A 44 -8.37 7.29 -8.61
N MET A 45 -8.61 6.76 -7.40
CA MET A 45 -9.21 7.50 -6.28
C MET A 45 -8.27 8.53 -5.63
N GLY A 46 -7.00 8.61 -6.07
CA GLY A 46 -6.00 9.55 -5.55
C GLY A 46 -5.13 9.01 -4.41
N CYS A 47 -5.24 7.71 -4.09
CA CYS A 47 -4.33 7.09 -3.13
C CYS A 47 -2.92 6.93 -3.73
N ASN A 48 -1.91 7.06 -2.88
CA ASN A 48 -0.51 6.85 -3.25
C ASN A 48 0.14 5.68 -2.50
N THR A 49 -0.60 5.05 -1.59
CA THR A 49 -0.16 3.93 -0.77
C THR A 49 -1.30 2.91 -0.68
N VAL A 50 -0.97 1.63 -0.60
CA VAL A 50 -1.93 0.55 -0.31
C VAL A 50 -1.55 -0.04 1.05
N GLU A 51 -2.53 -0.33 1.90
CA GLU A 51 -2.31 -1.15 3.09
C GLU A 51 -2.96 -2.53 2.95
N THR A 52 -2.30 -3.55 3.49
CA THR A 52 -2.84 -4.91 3.56
C THR A 52 -2.37 -5.58 4.84
N TYR A 53 -3.25 -6.38 5.44
CA TYR A 53 -2.83 -7.37 6.42
C TYR A 53 -2.22 -8.60 5.75
N ILE A 54 -1.48 -9.38 6.54
CA ILE A 54 -1.03 -10.73 6.21
C ILE A 54 -1.72 -11.69 7.20
N PRO A 55 -2.72 -12.46 6.76
CA PRO A 55 -3.44 -13.37 7.64
C PRO A 55 -2.63 -14.64 7.82
N TRP A 56 -2.03 -14.81 9.00
CA TRP A 56 -1.12 -15.93 9.27
C TRP A 56 -1.74 -17.29 8.94
N ASN A 57 -2.99 -17.54 9.34
CA ASN A 57 -3.72 -18.79 9.06
C ASN A 57 -3.89 -19.16 7.57
N PHE A 58 -3.68 -18.25 6.62
CA PHE A 58 -3.65 -18.60 5.19
C PHE A 58 -2.29 -19.13 4.74
N HIS A 59 -1.21 -18.78 5.46
CA HIS A 59 0.16 -19.17 5.14
C HIS A 59 0.63 -20.33 6.01
N GLU A 60 0.08 -20.47 7.21
CA GLU A 60 0.31 -21.58 8.13
C GLU A 60 -1.05 -22.04 8.71
N PRO A 61 -1.71 -23.02 8.06
CA PRO A 61 -3.06 -23.46 8.40
C PRO A 61 -3.14 -24.36 9.63
#